data_AF-A0A6J6BAD0-F1
#
_entry.id   AF-A0A6J6BAD0-F1
#
_cell.length_a   1.000
_cell.length_b   1.000
_cell.length_c   1.000
_cell.angle_alpha   90.00
_cell.angle_beta   90.00
_cell.angle_gamma   90.00
#
_symmetry.space_group_name_H-M   'P 1'
#
loop_
_entity.id
_entity.type
_entity.pdbx_description
1 polymer ?
#
loop_
_entity_poly.entity_id
_entity_poly.type
_entity_poly.pdbx_seq_one_letter_code
_entity_poly.pdbx_strand_id
1 'polypeptide(L)'
;MAMPRRWTAVSAANKHGVVLIREASVISISSVSVRYRSGEEEFEVRADTVVVASDVHPDSCVADSLQDLSVPVHIIGDAKSVDYIEGAMHSAHEVARGL
;
A
#
# COMPACT_ATOMS: atom_id res chain seq x y z
N MET A 1 -1.57 13.65 -6.56
CA MET A 1 -0.53 14.65 -6.96
C MET A 1 0.73 14.48 -6.10
N ALA A 2 1.92 14.13 -6.63
CA ALA A 2 3.03 13.67 -5.76
C ALA A 2 4.48 14.04 -6.16
N MET A 3 4.73 14.76 -7.27
CA MET A 3 6.10 14.92 -7.79
C MET A 3 7.13 15.53 -6.81
N PRO A 4 6.80 16.61 -6.07
CA PRO A 4 7.74 17.19 -5.08
C PRO A 4 8.03 16.24 -3.92
N ARG A 5 7.00 15.52 -3.43
CA ARG A 5 7.14 14.57 -2.30
C ARG A 5 8.04 13.41 -2.67
N ARG A 6 7.94 12.90 -3.91
CA ARG A 6 8.78 11.78 -4.38
C ARG A 6 10.26 12.14 -4.37
N TRP A 7 10.63 13.33 -4.87
CA TRP A 7 12.03 13.76 -4.88
C TRP A 7 12.58 14.01 -3.47
N THR A 8 11.79 14.63 -2.60
CA THR A 8 12.18 14.83 -1.20
C THR A 8 12.37 13.50 -0.48
N ALA A 9 11.51 12.50 -0.72
CA ALA A 9 11.65 11.17 -0.14
C ALA A 9 12.94 10.46 -0.59
N VAL A 10 13.24 10.48 -1.90
CA VAL A 10 14.49 9.92 -2.43
C VAL A 10 15.71 10.65 -1.87
N SER A 11 15.67 11.98 -1.80
CA SER A 11 16.74 12.78 -1.21
C SER A 11 16.97 12.45 0.26
N ALA A 12 15.89 12.31 1.04
CA ALA A 12 15.97 11.93 2.46
C ALA A 12 16.53 10.52 2.64
N ALA A 13 16.05 9.55 1.86
CA ALA A 13 16.54 8.18 1.88
C ALA A 13 18.06 8.12 1.63
N ASN A 14 18.54 8.84 0.61
CA ASN A 14 19.97 8.93 0.32
C ASN A 14 20.77 9.56 1.46
N LYS A 15 20.27 10.63 2.10
CA LYS A 15 20.93 11.26 3.26
C LYS A 15 21.06 10.33 4.46
N HIS A 16 20.15 9.36 4.60
CA HIS A 16 20.19 8.35 5.64
C HIS A 16 20.94 7.08 5.23
N GLY A 17 21.58 7.05 4.05
CA GLY A 17 22.35 5.90 3.58
C GLY A 17 21.50 4.72 3.09
N VAL A 18 20.22 4.95 2.76
CA VAL A 18 19.35 3.92 2.19
C VAL A 18 19.82 3.57 0.79
N VAL A 19 20.04 2.28 0.53
CA VAL A 19 20.35 1.77 -0.81
C VAL A 19 19.05 1.61 -1.59
N LEU A 20 18.90 2.37 -2.69
CA LEU A 20 17.73 2.32 -3.56
C LEU A 20 18.05 1.53 -4.84
N ILE A 21 17.46 0.34 -4.97
CA ILE A 21 17.52 -0.47 -6.17
C ILE A 21 16.24 -0.23 -6.96
N ARG A 22 16.36 0.32 -8.17
CA ARG A 22 15.23 0.66 -9.04
C ARG A 22 15.02 -0.44 -10.08
N GLU A 23 13.80 -0.52 -10.62
CA GLU A 23 13.46 -1.49 -11.68
C GLU A 23 13.77 -2.95 -11.28
N ALA A 24 13.70 -3.23 -9.99
CA ALA A 24 13.90 -4.55 -9.43
C ALA A 24 12.58 -5.30 -9.27
N SER A 25 12.58 -6.58 -9.63
CA SER A 25 11.47 -7.50 -9.43
C SER A 25 11.86 -8.54 -8.41
N VAL A 26 11.17 -8.60 -7.27
CA VAL A 26 11.40 -9.62 -6.23
C VAL A 26 11.01 -11.00 -6.78
N ILE A 27 11.91 -11.98 -6.63
CA ILE A 27 11.71 -13.36 -7.08
C ILE A 27 11.32 -14.25 -5.90
N SER A 28 12.02 -14.15 -4.78
CA SER A 28 11.76 -14.94 -3.59
C SER A 28 12.30 -14.27 -2.33
N ILE A 29 11.69 -14.59 -1.20
CA ILE A 29 12.14 -14.20 0.14
C ILE A 29 12.42 -15.49 0.90
N SER A 30 13.66 -15.64 1.38
CA SER A 30 14.08 -16.75 2.23
C SER A 30 14.12 -16.31 3.69
N SER A 31 14.51 -17.22 4.59
CA SER A 31 14.69 -16.90 6.01
C SER A 31 15.84 -15.92 6.29
N VAL A 32 16.73 -15.69 5.32
CA VAL A 32 17.97 -14.90 5.53
C VAL A 32 18.26 -13.91 4.42
N SER A 33 17.50 -13.92 3.33
CA SER A 33 17.80 -13.15 2.12
C SER A 33 16.58 -12.88 1.25
N VAL A 34 16.71 -11.86 0.40
CA VAL A 34 15.77 -11.55 -0.68
C VAL A 34 16.50 -11.72 -2.00
N ARG A 35 15.91 -12.49 -2.91
CA ARG A 35 16.39 -12.60 -4.29
C ARG A 35 15.53 -11.74 -5.20
N TYR A 36 16.16 -10.97 -6.06
CA TYR A 36 15.49 -10.09 -7.01
C TYR A 36 16.19 -10.09 -8.37
N ARG A 37 15.47 -9.72 -9.42
CA ARG A 37 15.99 -9.47 -10.76
C ARG A 37 16.13 -7.99 -10.99
N SER A 38 17.20 -7.55 -11.64
CA SER A 38 17.34 -6.19 -12.18
C SER A 38 17.91 -6.29 -13.59
N GLY A 39 17.10 -5.93 -14.59
CA GLY A 39 17.43 -6.24 -15.99
C GLY A 39 17.42 -7.75 -16.24
N GLU A 40 18.51 -8.26 -16.80
CA GLU A 40 18.68 -9.70 -17.10
C GLU A 40 19.39 -10.47 -15.97
N GLU A 41 19.88 -9.77 -14.96
CA GLU A 41 20.69 -10.36 -13.88
C GLU A 41 19.86 -10.60 -12.62
N GLU A 42 20.22 -11.64 -11.88
CA GLU A 42 19.65 -11.97 -10.57
C GLU A 42 20.65 -11.65 -9.47
N PHE A 43 20.13 -11.12 -8.37
CA PHE A 43 20.88 -10.66 -7.22
C PHE A 43 20.28 -11.21 -5.95
N GLU A 44 21.09 -11.28 -4.90
CA GLU A 44 20.67 -11.68 -3.57
C GLU A 44 21.23 -10.71 -2.53
N VAL A 45 20.35 -10.28 -1.61
CA VAL A 45 20.71 -9.41 -0.48
C VAL A 45 20.31 -10.08 0.83
N ARG A 46 21.21 -10.10 1.81
CA ARG A 46 20.86 -10.57 3.15
C ARG A 46 20.01 -9.54 3.87
N ALA A 47 19.01 -10.01 4.61
CA ALA A 47 18.17 -9.18 5.43
C ALA A 47 17.72 -9.95 6.67
N ASP A 48 17.79 -9.33 7.84
CA ASP A 48 17.22 -9.88 9.07
C ASP A 48 15.70 -9.66 9.14
N THR A 49 15.19 -8.71 8.36
CA THR A 49 13.76 -8.37 8.29
C THR A 49 13.40 -7.91 6.89
N VAL A 50 12.24 -8.34 6.41
CA VAL A 50 11.68 -7.95 5.11
C VAL A 50 10.33 -7.31 5.33
N VAL A 51 10.18 -6.04 4.93
CA VAL A 51 8.92 -5.31 4.97
C VAL A 51 8.31 -5.32 3.56
N VAL A 52 7.18 -5.99 3.40
CA VAL A 52 6.42 -6.03 2.13
C VAL A 52 5.39 -4.91 2.16
N ALA A 53 5.60 -3.88 1.35
CA ALA A 53 4.74 -2.70 1.26
C ALA A 53 4.18 -2.48 -0.16
N SER A 54 4.01 -3.57 -0.91
CA SER A 54 3.60 -3.54 -2.33
C SER A 54 2.11 -3.63 -2.54
N ASP A 55 1.33 -3.92 -1.51
CA ASP A 55 -0.07 -4.27 -1.68
C ASP A 55 -0.96 -3.76 -0.54
N VAL A 56 -2.21 -3.49 -0.89
CA VAL A 56 -3.27 -3.03 0.00
C VAL A 56 -4.60 -3.43 -0.64
N HIS A 57 -5.51 -3.97 0.17
CA HIS A 57 -6.81 -4.45 -0.28
C HIS A 57 -7.93 -3.78 0.51
N PRO A 58 -9.09 -3.52 -0.11
CA PRO A 58 -10.28 -3.18 0.63
C PRO A 58 -10.65 -4.29 1.64
N ASP A 59 -11.19 -3.88 2.78
CA ASP A 59 -11.68 -4.80 3.81
C ASP A 59 -13.09 -4.39 4.25
N SER A 60 -14.09 -5.14 3.78
CA SER A 60 -15.50 -4.95 4.10
C SER A 60 -16.02 -5.90 5.17
N CYS A 61 -15.16 -6.67 5.85
CA CYS A 61 -15.59 -7.80 6.69
C CYS A 61 -16.63 -7.44 7.77
N VAL A 62 -16.51 -6.25 8.36
CA VAL A 62 -17.46 -5.75 9.36
C VAL A 62 -18.81 -5.46 8.71
N ALA A 63 -18.84 -4.81 7.55
CA ALA A 63 -20.09 -4.56 6.83
C ALA A 63 -20.76 -5.89 6.40
N ASP A 64 -19.97 -6.86 5.97
CA ASP A 64 -20.44 -8.19 5.61
C ASP A 64 -21.10 -8.91 6.79
N SER A 65 -20.51 -8.81 7.98
CA SER A 65 -21.09 -9.37 9.22
C SER A 65 -22.41 -8.73 9.66
N LEU A 66 -22.74 -7.54 9.13
CA LEU A 66 -23.96 -6.80 9.47
C LEU A 66 -25.07 -6.98 8.44
N GLN A 67 -24.84 -7.73 7.35
CA GLN A 67 -25.81 -7.89 6.25
C GLN A 67 -27.14 -8.51 6.70
N ASP A 68 -27.12 -9.36 7.73
CA ASP A 68 -28.31 -10.02 8.28
C ASP A 68 -29.13 -9.11 9.21
N LEU A 69 -28.58 -7.95 9.60
CA LEU A 69 -29.31 -6.97 10.38
C LEU A 69 -30.17 -6.13 9.45
N SER A 70 -31.43 -5.91 9.82
CA SER A 70 -32.35 -5.02 9.09
C SER A 70 -32.05 -3.54 9.33
N VAL A 71 -30.77 -3.15 9.27
CA VAL A 71 -30.30 -1.77 9.41
C VAL A 71 -29.53 -1.34 8.16
N PRO A 72 -29.64 -0.07 7.72
CA PRO A 72 -28.82 0.44 6.63
C PRO A 72 -27.33 0.42 6.99
N VAL A 73 -26.50 -0.12 6.10
CA VAL A 73 -25.04 -0.14 6.22
C VAL A 73 -24.42 0.53 4.99
N HIS A 74 -23.50 1.46 5.22
CA HIS A 74 -22.75 2.14 4.17
C HIS A 74 -21.25 1.91 4.37
N ILE A 75 -20.56 1.48 3.32
CA ILE A 75 -19.10 1.32 3.32
C ILE A 75 -18.49 2.58 2.67
N ILE A 76 -17.49 3.17 3.33
CA ILE A 76 -16.79 4.37 2.88
C ILE A 76 -15.28 4.18 3.03
N GLY A 77 -14.50 5.02 2.34
CA GLY A 77 -13.04 4.96 2.34
C GLY A 77 -12.46 3.65 1.84
N ASP A 78 -11.25 3.34 2.29
CA ASP A 78 -10.46 2.21 1.79
C ASP A 78 -11.15 0.85 2.02
N ALA A 79 -12.00 0.75 3.04
CA ALA A 79 -12.86 -0.41 3.26
C ALA A 79 -13.78 -0.72 2.06
N LYS A 80 -14.15 0.30 1.27
CA LYS A 80 -14.90 0.16 0.01
C LYS A 80 -13.97 0.05 -1.19
N SER A 81 -13.00 0.96 -1.30
CA SER A 81 -12.06 1.02 -2.41
C SER A 81 -10.83 1.81 -1.97
N VAL A 82 -9.65 1.22 -2.13
CA VAL A 82 -8.38 1.86 -1.79
C VAL A 82 -8.14 3.07 -2.69
N ASP A 83 -7.88 4.22 -2.08
CA ASP A 83 -7.48 5.44 -2.78
C ASP A 83 -6.50 6.26 -1.92
N TYR A 84 -6.16 7.46 -2.37
CA TYR A 84 -5.55 8.46 -1.50
C TYR A 84 -6.56 8.96 -0.45
N ILE A 85 -6.06 9.67 0.56
CA ILE A 85 -6.83 10.17 1.71
C ILE A 85 -8.07 10.97 1.26
N GLU A 86 -8.00 11.70 0.15
CA GLU A 86 -9.16 12.42 -0.40
C GLU A 86 -10.33 11.51 -0.81
N GLY A 87 -10.07 10.29 -1.30
CA GLY A 87 -11.12 9.34 -1.68
C GLY A 87 -11.95 8.89 -0.47
N ALA A 88 -11.30 8.73 0.68
CA ALA A 88 -11.99 8.46 1.95
C ALA A 88 -12.87 9.64 2.37
N MET A 89 -12.38 10.86 2.24
CA MET A 89 -13.17 12.06 2.57
C MET A 89 -14.36 12.25 1.63
N HIS A 90 -14.17 12.04 0.33
CA HIS A 90 -15.24 12.19 -0.66
C HIS A 90 -16.32 11.12 -0.50
N SER A 91 -15.96 9.86 -0.34
CA SER A 91 -16.95 8.78 -0.13
C SER A 91 -17.77 8.99 1.15
N ALA A 92 -17.16 9.50 2.23
CA ALA A 92 -17.90 9.89 3.43
C ALA A 92 -18.88 11.04 3.15
N HIS A 93 -18.44 12.07 2.42
CA HIS A 93 -19.25 13.22 2.08
C HIS A 93 -20.46 12.86 1.20
N GLU A 94 -20.27 11.97 0.23
CA GLU A 94 -21.34 11.47 -0.64
C GLU A 94 -22.45 10.78 0.16
N VAL A 95 -22.08 9.87 1.06
CA VAL A 95 -23.05 9.19 1.93
C VAL A 95 -23.76 10.21 2.82
N ALA A 96 -23.02 11.10 3.48
CA ALA A 96 -23.59 12.09 4.40
C ALA A 96 -24.55 13.08 3.73
N ARG A 97 -24.38 13.38 2.44
CA ARG A 97 -25.30 14.25 1.67
C ARG A 97 -26.55 13.54 1.16
N GLY A 98 -26.51 12.21 1.08
CA GLY A 98 -27.64 11.38 0.66
C GLY A 98 -28.53 10.91 1.82
N LEU A 99 -28.09 11.11 3.06
CA LEU A 99 -28.85 10.92 4.29
C LEU A 99 -29.66 12.19 4.63
#